data_AF-A0A370AK39-F1
#
_entry.id   AF-A0A370AK39-F1
#
_cell.length_a   1.000
_cell.length_b   1.000
_cell.length_c   1.000
_cell.angle_alpha   90.00
_cell.angle_beta   90.00
_cell.angle_gamma   90.00
#
_symmetry.space_group_name_H-M   'P 1'
#
loop_
_entity.id
_entity.type
_entity.pdbx_description
1 polymer ?
#
loop_
_entity_poly.entity_id
_entity_poly.type
_entity_poly.pdbx_seq_one_letter_code
_entity_poly.pdbx_strand_id
1 'polypeptide(L)'
;MSNPGSESISYSWTASSDNPTDITLSNSKTYEASFDISFDLDEGDYIFTLTVSDGTSTVTDSITVSIYYMDKLIASDGAASDNFGRSVSHFQDKGGISVHP
;
A
#
# COMPACT_ATOMS: atom_id res chain seq x y z
N MET A 1 -17.08 -40.00 -28.02
CA MET A 1 -17.92 -39.33 -27.00
C MET A 1 -16.98 -38.52 -26.13
N SER A 2 -16.95 -37.21 -26.28
CA SER A 2 -16.20 -36.34 -25.36
C SER A 2 -17.12 -36.03 -24.20
N ASN A 3 -16.74 -36.37 -22.97
CA ASN A 3 -17.37 -35.81 -21.79
C ASN A 3 -16.64 -34.49 -21.49
N PRO A 4 -17.20 -33.31 -21.81
CA PRO A 4 -16.52 -32.05 -21.59
C PRO A 4 -16.84 -31.62 -20.15
N GLY A 5 -16.22 -32.31 -19.19
CA GLY A 5 -16.20 -31.82 -17.81
C GLY A 5 -15.37 -30.54 -17.82
N SER A 6 -16.05 -29.41 -17.72
CA SER A 6 -15.41 -28.11 -17.53
C SER A 6 -14.41 -28.20 -16.37
N GLU A 7 -13.13 -28.15 -16.67
CA GLU A 7 -12.07 -28.00 -15.68
C GLU A 7 -12.29 -26.62 -15.01
N SER A 8 -13.00 -26.62 -13.89
CA SER A 8 -13.30 -25.39 -13.17
C SER A 8 -12.02 -24.94 -12.46
N ILE A 9 -11.41 -23.88 -12.98
CA ILE A 9 -10.26 -23.24 -12.32
C ILE A 9 -10.70 -22.71 -10.96
N SER A 10 -9.95 -23.06 -9.92
CA SER A 10 -10.13 -22.59 -8.55
C SER A 10 -8.97 -21.71 -8.11
N TYR A 11 -9.27 -20.74 -7.24
CA TYR A 11 -8.32 -19.78 -6.71
C TYR A 11 -8.33 -19.85 -5.18
N SER A 12 -7.17 -19.67 -4.58
CA SER A 12 -7.02 -19.58 -3.13
C SER A 12 -5.93 -18.58 -2.78
N TRP A 13 -6.30 -17.53 -2.07
CA TRP A 13 -5.39 -16.52 -1.53
C TRP A 13 -5.18 -16.73 -0.04
N THR A 14 -3.94 -16.61 0.41
CA THR A 14 -3.55 -16.70 1.81
C THR A 14 -2.61 -15.55 2.18
N ALA A 15 -2.75 -15.02 3.38
CA ALA A 15 -1.78 -14.11 3.98
C ALA A 15 -0.79 -14.95 4.82
N SER A 16 0.50 -14.60 4.76
CA SER A 16 1.51 -15.30 5.56
C SER A 16 1.26 -15.10 7.05
N SER A 17 1.49 -16.14 7.85
CA SER A 17 1.51 -16.05 9.31
C SER A 17 2.70 -15.25 9.85
N ASP A 18 3.70 -15.02 9.00
CA ASP A 18 4.90 -14.24 9.34
C ASP A 18 4.70 -12.73 9.07
N ASN A 19 3.51 -12.33 8.61
CA ASN A 19 3.18 -10.92 8.43
C ASN A 19 3.24 -10.19 9.78
N PRO A 20 3.64 -8.89 9.80
CA PRO A 20 3.70 -8.11 11.04
C PRO A 20 2.38 -8.08 11.81
N THR A 21 1.27 -8.01 11.08
CA THR A 21 -0.09 -8.05 11.63
C THR A 21 -0.93 -9.07 10.87
N ASP A 22 -1.83 -9.77 11.57
CA ASP A 22 -2.75 -10.72 10.93
C ASP A 22 -3.68 -10.02 9.93
N ILE A 23 -3.70 -10.51 8.68
CA ILE A 23 -4.55 -9.97 7.61
C ILE A 23 -5.72 -10.91 7.31
N THR A 24 -6.93 -10.36 7.35
CA THR A 24 -8.12 -11.03 6.82
C THR A 24 -8.36 -10.60 5.38
N LEU A 25 -8.33 -11.55 4.44
CA LEU A 25 -8.57 -11.30 3.02
C LEU A 25 -10.06 -11.37 2.68
N SER A 26 -10.54 -10.37 1.95
CA SER A 26 -11.81 -10.42 1.23
C SER A 26 -11.64 -11.10 -0.14
N ASN A 27 -12.66 -11.83 -0.59
CA ASN A 27 -12.68 -12.51 -1.89
C ASN A 27 -11.53 -13.52 -2.11
N SER A 28 -11.03 -14.15 -1.04
CA SER A 28 -9.86 -15.05 -1.06
C SER A 28 -9.99 -16.31 -1.92
N LYS A 29 -11.17 -16.60 -2.48
CA LYS A 29 -11.41 -17.73 -3.39
C LYS A 29 -11.73 -17.32 -4.83
N THR A 30 -11.48 -16.06 -5.17
CA THR A 30 -11.75 -15.52 -6.51
C THR A 30 -10.45 -15.10 -7.20
N TYR A 31 -10.55 -14.72 -8.47
CA TYR A 31 -9.42 -14.22 -9.26
C TYR A 31 -8.74 -13.00 -8.60
N GLU A 32 -9.51 -12.14 -7.93
CA GLU A 32 -8.99 -10.97 -7.20
C GLU A 32 -9.33 -11.07 -5.71
N ALA A 33 -8.31 -10.93 -4.85
CA ALA A 33 -8.50 -10.74 -3.42
C ALA A 33 -8.16 -9.29 -3.03
N SER A 34 -8.74 -8.83 -1.93
CA SER A 34 -8.48 -7.50 -1.39
C SER A 34 -8.35 -7.55 0.13
N PHE A 35 -7.65 -6.57 0.69
CA PHE A 35 -7.64 -6.30 2.12
C PHE A 35 -7.66 -4.79 2.33
N ASP A 36 -8.16 -4.36 3.49
CA ASP A 36 -8.17 -2.95 3.86
C ASP A 36 -6.87 -2.62 4.62
N ILE A 37 -6.22 -1.53 4.20
CA ILE A 37 -5.09 -0.96 4.94
C ILE A 37 -5.68 -0.08 6.04
N SER A 38 -5.58 -0.53 7.30
CA SER A 38 -5.97 0.26 8.47
C SER A 38 -4.76 0.90 9.14
N PHE A 39 -5.00 1.88 10.02
CA PHE A 39 -3.94 2.50 10.81
C PHE A 39 -3.33 1.55 11.86
N ASP A 40 -3.96 0.41 12.12
CA ASP A 40 -3.51 -0.61 13.07
C ASP A 40 -2.50 -1.60 12.46
N LEU A 41 -2.17 -1.45 11.17
CA LEU A 41 -1.13 -2.27 10.55
C LEU A 41 0.25 -1.74 10.94
N ASP A 42 1.12 -2.65 11.36
CA ASP A 42 2.53 -2.37 11.65
C ASP A 42 3.34 -2.14 10.35
N GLU A 43 4.45 -1.40 10.44
CA GLU A 43 5.39 -1.31 9.32
C GLU A 43 6.01 -2.68 9.03
N GLY A 44 6.22 -2.95 7.75
CA GLY A 44 6.91 -4.15 7.31
C GLY A 44 6.38 -4.71 6.00
N ASP A 45 6.90 -5.87 5.66
CA ASP A 45 6.54 -6.60 4.44
C ASP A 45 5.41 -7.58 4.74
N TYR A 46 4.32 -7.45 3.99
CA TYR A 46 3.17 -8.34 4.03
C TYR A 46 3.19 -9.24 2.79
N ILE A 47 3.22 -10.55 3.01
CA ILE A 47 3.30 -11.55 1.95
C ILE A 47 1.92 -12.20 1.76
N PHE A 48 1.51 -12.28 0.49
CA PHE A 48 0.30 -12.93 0.05
C PHE A 48 0.63 -14.00 -0.99
N THR A 49 0.03 -15.18 -0.88
CA THR A 49 0.24 -16.27 -1.83
C THR A 49 -1.07 -16.62 -2.53
N LEU A 50 -1.07 -16.58 -3.86
CA LEU A 50 -2.11 -17.10 -4.72
C LEU A 50 -1.78 -18.54 -5.10
N THR A 51 -2.75 -19.43 -4.95
CA THR A 51 -2.73 -20.78 -5.53
C THR A 51 -3.87 -20.91 -6.54
N VAL A 52 -3.54 -21.31 -7.76
CA VAL A 52 -4.50 -21.60 -8.84
C VAL A 52 -4.47 -23.08 -9.16
N SER A 53 -5.63 -23.72 -9.31
CA SER A 53 -5.72 -25.13 -9.72
C SER A 53 -6.80 -25.36 -10.76
N ASP A 54 -6.48 -26.18 -11.78
CA ASP A 54 -7.43 -26.71 -12.76
C ASP A 54 -8.03 -28.06 -12.35
N GLY A 55 -7.74 -28.54 -11.13
CA GLY A 55 -8.15 -29.85 -10.62
C GLY A 55 -7.14 -30.98 -10.88
N THR A 56 -6.13 -30.75 -11.71
CA THR A 56 -5.04 -31.71 -12.01
C THR A 56 -3.67 -31.16 -11.61
N SER A 57 -3.42 -29.90 -11.92
CA SER A 57 -2.19 -29.16 -11.61
C SER A 57 -2.47 -28.00 -10.68
N THR A 58 -1.41 -27.55 -10.00
CA THR A 58 -1.43 -26.35 -9.16
C THR A 58 -0.26 -25.46 -9.52
N VAL A 59 -0.51 -24.15 -9.53
CA VAL A 59 0.52 -23.12 -9.70
C VAL A 59 0.37 -22.12 -8.56
N THR A 60 1.48 -21.67 -8.02
CA THR A 60 1.53 -20.70 -6.93
C THR A 60 2.33 -19.48 -7.31
N ASP A 61 1.91 -18.32 -6.83
CA ASP A 61 2.63 -17.06 -6.94
C ASP A 61 2.56 -16.27 -5.63
N SER A 62 3.60 -15.49 -5.33
CA SER A 62 3.71 -14.73 -4.08
C SER A 62 3.96 -13.25 -4.35
N ILE A 63 3.19 -12.42 -3.65
CA ILE A 63 3.23 -10.96 -3.74
C ILE A 63 3.68 -10.41 -2.39
N THR A 64 4.60 -9.45 -2.40
CA THR A 64 5.03 -8.72 -1.20
C THR A 64 4.57 -7.27 -1.28
N VAL A 65 3.92 -6.80 -0.22
CA VAL A 65 3.44 -5.42 -0.06
C VAL A 65 4.15 -4.81 1.14
N SER A 66 4.96 -3.78 0.91
CA SER A 66 5.66 -3.08 1.99
C SER A 66 4.84 -1.91 2.52
N ILE A 67 4.60 -1.87 3.83
CA ILE A 67 3.94 -0.78 4.53
C ILE A 67 4.99 0.03 5.28
N TYR A 68 4.94 1.34 5.08
CA TYR A 68 5.79 2.32 5.78
C TYR A 68 4.90 3.43 6.32
N TYR A 69 5.10 3.85 7.57
CA TYR A 69 4.54 5.08 8.08
C TYR A 69 5.27 6.24 7.44
N MET A 70 4.52 7.06 6.70
CA MET A 70 5.05 8.36 6.30
C MET A 70 4.98 9.24 7.54
N ASP A 71 6.14 9.53 8.14
CA ASP A 71 6.23 10.57 9.14
C ASP A 71 5.63 11.85 8.56
N LYS A 72 4.46 12.23 9.07
CA LYS A 72 3.97 13.57 8.86
C LYS A 72 5.01 14.47 9.53
N LEU A 73 5.77 15.20 8.72
CA LEU A 73 6.62 16.27 9.19
C LEU A 73 5.74 17.32 9.87
N ILE A 74 5.43 17.11 11.14
CA ILE A 74 5.04 18.17 12.06
C ILE A 74 6.33 18.95 12.31
N ALA A 75 6.33 20.25 12.03
CA ALA A 75 7.43 21.09 12.48
C ALA A 75 7.60 20.86 13.99
N SER A 76 8.85 20.67 14.43
CA SER A 76 9.21 20.25 15.80
C SER A 76 8.60 21.13 16.91
N ASP A 77 8.13 22.32 16.59
CA ASP A 77 7.66 23.30 17.55
C ASP A 77 6.15 23.51 17.57
N GLY A 78 5.38 22.94 16.63
CA GLY A 78 3.93 23.12 16.54
C GLY A 78 3.48 24.59 16.68
N ALA A 79 4.34 25.54 16.32
CA ALA A 79 4.08 26.95 16.58
C ALA A 79 3.23 27.49 15.42
N ALA A 80 1.95 27.74 15.67
CA ALA A 80 1.05 28.42 14.72
C ALA A 80 1.46 29.89 14.41
N SER A 81 2.71 30.28 14.62
CA SER A 81 3.20 31.65 14.49
C SER A 81 4.67 31.76 14.08
N ASP A 82 5.30 30.68 13.63
CA ASP A 82 6.53 30.80 12.86
C ASP A 82 6.18 30.74 11.36
N ASN A 83 6.97 31.40 10.54
CA ASN A 83 6.63 31.67 9.14
C ASN A 83 6.78 30.42 8.25
N PHE A 84 6.65 29.21 8.79
CA PHE A 84 6.87 27.97 8.05
C PHE A 84 5.96 27.89 6.81
N GLY A 85 4.67 28.23 6.95
CA GLY A 85 3.73 28.32 5.81
C GLY A 85 3.96 29.54 4.88
N ARG A 86 4.70 30.55 5.34
CA ARG A 86 5.09 31.73 4.55
C ARG A 86 6.38 31.52 3.75
N SER A 87 7.30 30.69 4.25
CA SER A 87 8.56 30.34 3.58
C SER A 87 8.31 29.62 2.25
N VAL A 88 7.33 28.71 2.21
CA VAL A 88 6.92 28.02 0.98
C VAL A 88 6.24 28.94 -0.05
N SER A 89 5.78 30.14 0.34
CA SER A 89 5.04 31.07 -0.52
C SER A 89 5.84 32.31 -0.98
N HIS A 90 7.13 32.44 -0.63
CA HIS A 90 7.94 33.62 -0.98
C HIS A 90 9.13 33.35 -1.91
N PHE A 91 9.25 32.14 -2.47
CA PHE A 91 10.28 31.90 -3.48
C PHE A 91 9.83 32.49 -4.82
N GLN A 92 10.24 33.76 -5.03
CA GLN A 92 10.18 34.54 -6.27
C GLN A 92 8.88 35.33 -6.50
N ASP A 93 8.82 36.56 -6.01
CA ASP A 93 8.36 37.66 -6.88
C ASP A 93 9.19 38.94 -6.66
N LYS A 94 10.06 39.18 -7.65
CA LYS A 94 10.53 40.44 -8.21
C LYS A 94 10.77 41.67 -7.31
N GLY A 95 12.05 42.03 -7.23
CA GLY A 95 12.56 43.17 -8.00
C GLY A 95 12.40 44.57 -7.38
N GLY A 96 13.53 45.18 -7.02
CA GLY A 96 13.62 46.62 -6.81
C GLY A 96 14.80 47.02 -5.93
N ILE A 97 15.95 47.29 -6.54
CA ILE A 97 17.04 48.03 -5.88
C ILE A 97 16.63 49.50 -5.87
N SER A 98 16.61 50.14 -4.70
CA SER A 98 16.57 51.60 -4.60
C SER A 98 17.54 52.05 -3.50
N VAL A 99 18.50 52.88 -3.90
CA VAL A 99 19.51 53.51 -3.05
C VAL A 99 19.19 55.00 -3.02
N HIS A 100 19.17 55.65 -1.85
CA HIS A 100 19.13 57.11 -1.74
C HIS A 100 19.47 57.60 -0.31
N PRO A 101 19.96 58.85 -0.19
CA PRO A 101 21.36 59.30 -0.22
C PRO A 101 22.17 59.07 1.06
#